data_AF-A0A3B8W9A5-F1
#
_entry.id   AF-A0A3B8W9A5-F1
#
_cell.length_a   1.000
_cell.length_b   1.000
_cell.length_c   1.000
_cell.angle_alpha   90.00
_cell.angle_beta   90.00
_cell.angle_gamma   90.00
#
_symmetry.space_group_name_H-M   'P 1'
#
loop_
_entity.id
_entity.type
_entity.pdbx_description
1 polymer ?
#
loop_
_entity_poly.entity_id
_entity_poly.type
_entity_poly.pdbx_seq_one_letter_code
_entity_poly.pdbx_strand_id
1 'polypeptide(L)'
;YEYLSKRNYQVVDQYWGLIHSLSFEKAAEVAEYVMKSFQQGEYDKVEIVYNEFKNVATQILRTEQYLPVLPPKQEKKTQEVDYIYQPTREEIITGIIPKSLKVQLFKAALDSNAAENGARMTAMDKAT
;
A
#
# COMPACT_ATOMS: atom_id res chain seq x y z
N TYR A 1 1.02 4.05 15.85
CA TYR A 1 0.50 5.26 16.52
C TYR A 1 1.41 5.69 17.66
N GLU A 2 1.40 5.01 18.81
CA GLU A 2 2.13 5.47 20.01
C GLU A 2 3.62 5.79 19.80
N TYR A 3 4.33 4.96 19.03
CA TYR A 3 5.75 5.15 18.73
C TYR A 3 6.04 6.52 18.06
N LEU A 4 5.17 6.95 17.15
CA LEU A 4 5.30 8.22 16.42
C LEU A 4 4.76 9.39 17.25
N SER A 5 3.62 9.20 17.94
CA SER A 5 3.02 10.24 18.78
C SER A 5 3.93 10.65 19.94
N LYS A 6 4.65 9.69 20.57
CA LYS A 6 5.65 9.97 21.63
C LYS A 6 6.85 10.79 21.14
N ARG A 7 7.04 10.91 19.82
CA ARG A 7 8.12 11.67 19.19
C ARG A 7 7.62 12.97 18.55
N ASN A 8 6.39 13.38 18.86
CA ASN A 8 5.76 14.61 18.38
C ASN A 8 5.63 14.68 16.85
N TYR A 9 5.53 13.54 16.17
CA TYR A 9 5.11 13.51 14.77
C TYR A 9 3.62 13.78 14.65
N GLN A 10 3.20 14.37 13.53
CA GLN A 10 1.79 14.47 13.18
C GLN A 10 1.29 13.10 12.70
N VAL A 11 0.26 12.57 13.35
CA VAL A 11 -0.27 11.25 13.08
C VAL A 11 -1.78 11.35 12.95
N VAL A 12 -2.32 10.78 11.88
CA VAL A 12 -3.76 10.56 11.72
C VAL A 12 -4.15 9.36 12.58
N ASP A 13 -4.98 9.59 13.59
CA ASP A 13 -5.41 8.56 14.54
C ASP A 13 -6.48 7.64 13.96
N GLN A 14 -7.39 8.16 13.12
CA GLN A 14 -8.56 7.46 12.58
C GLN A 14 -8.31 6.01 12.10
N TYR A 15 -7.15 5.72 11.52
CA TYR A 15 -6.85 4.43 10.87
C TYR A 15 -5.85 3.55 11.64
N TRP A 16 -5.51 3.88 12.89
CA TRP A 16 -4.47 3.17 13.65
C TRP A 16 -4.75 1.66 13.84
N GLY A 17 -6.03 1.28 13.89
CA GLY A 17 -6.49 -0.08 14.15
C GLY A 17 -6.61 -0.98 12.92
N LEU A 18 -6.21 -0.51 11.72
CA LEU A 18 -6.43 -1.20 10.44
C LEU A 18 -5.99 -2.67 10.46
N ILE A 19 -4.81 -2.97 11.01
CA ILE A 19 -4.21 -4.31 10.98
C ILE A 19 -4.95 -5.32 11.87
N HIS A 20 -5.58 -4.88 12.97
CA HIS A 20 -6.27 -5.78 13.91
C HIS A 20 -7.55 -6.39 13.33
N SER A 21 -8.15 -5.71 12.35
CA SER A 21 -9.40 -6.14 11.71
C SER A 21 -9.32 -5.87 10.21
N LEU A 22 -8.26 -6.41 9.61
CA LEU A 22 -7.91 -6.15 8.22
C LEU A 22 -9.01 -6.65 7.28
N SER A 23 -9.59 -5.72 6.51
CA SER A 23 -10.53 -6.00 5.43
C SER A 23 -10.24 -5.10 4.23
N PHE A 24 -10.73 -5.50 3.06
CA PHE A 24 -10.55 -4.69 1.85
C PHE A 24 -11.25 -3.34 2.01
N GLU A 25 -12.43 -3.29 2.62
CA GLU A 25 -13.23 -2.09 2.82
C GLU A 25 -12.47 -1.05 3.65
N LYS A 26 -11.89 -1.47 4.78
CA LYS A 26 -11.11 -0.55 5.64
C LYS A 26 -9.84 -0.06 4.96
N ALA A 27 -9.15 -0.93 4.23
CA ALA A 27 -7.99 -0.51 3.44
C ALA A 27 -8.40 0.46 2.32
N ALA A 28 -9.54 0.23 1.68
CA ALA A 28 -10.08 1.11 0.66
C ALA A 28 -10.45 2.49 1.22
N GLU A 29 -11.01 2.57 2.42
CA GLU A 29 -11.28 3.85 3.11
C GLU A 29 -9.99 4.66 3.35
N VAL A 30 -8.90 4.00 3.77
CA VAL A 30 -7.60 4.65 3.94
C VAL A 30 -7.07 5.14 2.60
N ALA A 31 -7.14 4.31 1.56
CA ALA A 31 -6.70 4.69 0.22
C ALA A 31 -7.50 5.89 -0.32
N GLU A 32 -8.82 5.92 -0.10
CA GLU A 32 -9.67 7.04 -0.48
C GLU A 32 -9.30 8.33 0.23
N TYR A 33 -9.07 8.28 1.54
CA TYR A 33 -8.57 9.42 2.31
C TYR A 33 -7.25 9.94 1.74
N VAL A 34 -6.28 9.05 1.55
CA VAL A 34 -4.96 9.40 1.00
C VAL A 34 -5.07 10.02 -0.40
N MET A 35 -5.88 9.44 -1.29
CA MET A 35 -6.12 9.97 -2.63
C MET A 35 -6.77 11.36 -2.57
N LYS A 36 -7.75 11.57 -1.68
CA LYS A 36 -8.44 12.84 -1.54
C LYS A 36 -7.52 13.94 -1.01
N SER A 37 -6.76 13.67 0.05
CA SER A 37 -5.80 14.62 0.60
C SER A 37 -4.70 14.99 -0.41
N PHE A 38 -4.26 14.02 -1.23
CA PHE A 38 -3.32 14.31 -2.33
C PHE A 38 -3.95 15.20 -3.41
N GLN A 39 -5.19 14.91 -3.84
CA GLN A 39 -5.92 15.74 -4.81
C GLN A 39 -6.19 17.16 -4.30
N GLN A 40 -6.36 17.32 -2.99
CA GLN A 40 -6.56 18.62 -2.34
C GLN A 40 -5.25 19.41 -2.13
N GLY A 41 -4.09 18.81 -2.43
CA GLY A 41 -2.79 19.44 -2.23
C GLY A 41 -2.34 19.49 -0.77
N GLU A 42 -2.95 18.69 0.11
CA GLU A 42 -2.47 18.55 1.50
C GLU A 42 -1.14 17.79 1.56
N TYR A 43 -0.91 16.89 0.59
CA TYR A 43 0.31 16.11 0.45
C TYR A 43 0.76 16.08 -1.01
N ASP A 44 2.04 16.36 -1.27
CA ASP A 44 2.65 16.31 -2.60
C ASP A 44 3.28 14.94 -2.92
N LYS A 45 3.50 14.11 -1.89
CA LYS A 45 4.09 12.78 -2.00
C LYS A 45 3.59 11.89 -0.88
N VAL A 46 3.24 10.65 -1.22
CA VAL A 46 2.83 9.62 -0.27
C VAL A 46 3.67 8.37 -0.49
N GLU A 47 4.24 7.84 0.58
CA GLU A 47 4.99 6.59 0.59
C GLU A 47 4.34 5.60 1.54
N ILE A 48 4.33 4.31 1.16
CA ILE A 48 3.90 3.21 2.02
C ILE A 48 5.14 2.52 2.53
N VAL A 49 5.23 2.40 3.86
CA VAL A 49 6.26 1.64 4.56
C VAL A 49 5.63 0.40 5.16
N TYR A 50 6.09 -0.78 4.76
CA TYR A 50 5.54 -2.05 5.24
C TYR A 50 6.59 -3.17 5.20
N ASN A 51 6.30 -4.27 5.89
CA ASN A 51 7.14 -5.46 5.81
C ASN A 51 6.60 -6.39 4.71
N GLU A 52 7.39 -6.61 3.67
CA GLU A 52 7.10 -7.62 2.66
C GLU A 52 7.39 -9.01 3.24
N PHE A 53 6.39 -9.89 3.19
CA PHE A 53 6.55 -11.28 3.55
C PHE A 53 7.26 -12.05 2.43
N LYS A 54 8.53 -12.40 2.64
CA LYS A 54 9.27 -13.29 1.73
C LYS A 54 9.13 -14.76 2.14
N ASN A 55 9.30 -15.05 3.43
CA ASN A 55 9.04 -16.34 4.06
C ASN A 55 8.96 -16.16 5.58
N VAL A 56 8.67 -17.25 6.31
CA VAL A 56 8.53 -17.25 7.77
C VAL A 56 9.72 -16.61 8.49
N ALA A 57 10.93 -16.86 8.02
CA ALA A 57 12.17 -16.38 8.66
C ALA A 57 12.66 -15.03 8.12
N THR A 58 12.11 -14.55 7.00
CA THR A 58 12.62 -13.37 6.27
C THR A 58 11.51 -12.39 5.95
N GLN A 59 11.57 -11.23 6.58
CA GLN A 59 10.74 -10.07 6.29
C GLN A 59 11.62 -8.95 5.71
N ILE A 60 11.18 -8.30 4.65
CA ILE A 60 11.94 -7.22 3.99
C ILE A 60 11.20 -5.91 4.23
N LEU A 61 11.87 -4.93 4.84
CA LEU A 61 11.32 -3.58 4.96
C LEU A 61 11.27 -2.95 3.56
N ARG A 62 10.05 -2.62 3.12
CA ARG A 62 9.80 -1.91 1.87
C ARG A 62 9.34 -0.49 2.14
N THR A 63 9.83 0.41 1.30
CA THR A 63 9.34 1.79 1.21
C THR A 63 9.07 2.03 -0.25
N GLU A 64 7.79 2.16 -0.59
CA GLU A 64 7.33 2.32 -1.96
C GLU A 64 6.60 3.65 -2.10
N GLN A 65 6.88 4.36 -3.20
CA GLN A 65 6.10 5.54 -3.53
C GLN A 65 4.70 5.10 -3.99
N TYR A 66 3.68 5.61 -3.30
CA TYR A 66 2.28 5.33 -3.58
C TYR A 66 1.64 6.42 -4.44
N LEU A 67 1.88 7.68 -4.08
CA LEU A 67 1.48 8.84 -4.88
C LEU A 67 2.65 9.85 -4.98
N PRO A 68 2.86 10.49 -6.15
CA PRO A 68 2.17 10.22 -7.43
C PRO A 68 2.53 8.84 -8.00
N VAL A 69 1.61 8.25 -8.76
CA VAL A 69 1.85 6.95 -9.44
C VAL A 69 2.93 7.14 -10.49
N LEU A 70 4.05 6.46 -10.32
CA LEU A 70 5.14 6.50 -11.30
C LEU A 70 4.88 5.49 -12.42
N PRO A 71 5.22 5.82 -13.67
CA PRO A 71 5.20 4.85 -14.75
C PRO A 71 6.18 3.71 -14.41
N PRO A 72 5.86 2.46 -14.80
CA PRO A 72 6.77 1.34 -14.58
C PRO A 72 8.12 1.63 -15.23
N LYS A 73 9.21 1.33 -14.53
CA LYS A 73 10.55 1.32 -15.13
C LYS A 73 10.51 0.34 -16.31
N GLN A 74 10.77 0.83 -17.52
CA GLN A 74 10.63 0.04 -18.75
C GLN A 74 11.47 -1.24 -18.70
N GLU A 75 10.85 -2.37 -18.40
CA GLU A 75 11.45 -3.68 -18.59
C GLU A 75 10.89 -4.28 -19.88
N LYS A 76 11.67 -4.08 -20.95
CA LYS A 76 11.51 -4.59 -22.33
C LYS A 76 10.43 -3.89 -23.16
N LYS A 77 10.78 -3.63 -24.43
CA LYS A 77 9.83 -3.23 -25.48
C LYS A 77 8.84 -4.38 -25.71
N THR A 78 7.74 -4.37 -24.99
CA THR A 78 6.55 -5.14 -25.38
C THR A 78 6.11 -4.63 -26.74
N GLN A 79 5.76 -5.52 -27.67
CA GLN A 79 5.15 -5.10 -28.93
C GLN A 79 3.91 -4.26 -28.60
N GLU A 80 3.83 -3.05 -29.15
CA GLU A 80 2.61 -2.24 -29.06
C GLU A 80 1.53 -2.97 -29.86
N VAL A 81 0.73 -3.75 -29.15
CA VAL A 81 -0.49 -4.32 -29.70
C VAL A 81 -1.53 -3.21 -29.70
N ASP A 82 -2.06 -2.89 -30.88
CA ASP A 82 -3.11 -1.90 -31.02
C ASP A 82 -4.43 -2.48 -30.49
N TYR A 83 -4.89 -1.97 -29.34
CA TYR A 83 -6.14 -2.39 -28.71
C TYR A 83 -7.25 -1.43 -29.11
N ILE A 84 -8.39 -1.98 -29.55
CA ILE A 84 -9.63 -1.20 -29.68
C ILE A 84 -10.19 -0.99 -28.28
N TYR A 85 -10.18 0.24 -27.80
CA TYR A 85 -10.74 0.61 -26.51
C TYR A 85 -12.22 0.91 -26.63
N GLN A 86 -13.00 0.47 -25.64
CA GLN A 86 -14.39 0.86 -25.47
C GLN A 86 -14.66 0.96 -23.96
N PRO A 87 -14.94 2.15 -23.38
CA PRO A 87 -15.15 3.48 -23.97
C PRO A 87 -13.83 4.15 -24.40
N THR A 88 -13.33 5.21 -23.77
CA THR A 88 -12.03 5.81 -24.12
C THR A 88 -10.89 5.28 -23.24
N ARG A 89 -9.65 5.33 -23.74
CA ARG A 89 -8.44 4.96 -22.96
C ARG A 89 -8.36 5.76 -21.66
N GLU A 90 -8.66 7.05 -21.71
CA GLU A 90 -8.62 7.97 -20.57
C GLU A 90 -9.67 7.61 -19.51
N GLU A 91 -10.89 7.29 -19.92
CA GLU A 91 -11.94 6.82 -18.99
C GLU A 91 -11.56 5.51 -18.31
N ILE A 92 -11.00 4.57 -19.07
CA ILE A 92 -10.53 3.29 -18.53
C ILE A 92 -9.46 3.53 -17.47
N ILE A 93 -8.46 4.38 -17.77
CA ILE A 93 -7.39 4.73 -16.82
C ILE A 93 -7.97 5.41 -15.58
N THR A 94 -8.89 6.35 -15.75
CA THR A 94 -9.54 7.09 -14.66
C THR A 94 -10.31 6.14 -13.73
N GLY A 95 -10.92 5.08 -14.27
CA GLY A 95 -11.58 4.05 -13.47
C GLY A 95 -10.64 3.03 -12.83
N ILE A 96 -9.51 2.71 -13.48
CA ILE A 96 -8.57 1.68 -13.02
C ILE A 96 -7.62 2.20 -11.95
N ILE A 97 -7.12 3.44 -12.06
CA ILE A 97 -6.14 3.99 -11.10
C ILE A 97 -6.64 3.90 -9.66
N PRO A 98 -7.86 4.38 -9.31
CA PRO A 98 -8.34 4.31 -7.93
C PRO A 98 -8.50 2.86 -7.43
N LYS A 99 -8.93 1.94 -8.30
CA LYS A 99 -9.07 0.53 -7.95
C LYS A 99 -7.71 -0.11 -7.70
N SER A 100 -6.73 0.17 -8.55
CA SER A 100 -5.36 -0.32 -8.42
C SER A 100 -4.73 0.15 -7.11
N LEU A 101 -4.88 1.43 -6.77
CA LEU A 101 -4.37 2.01 -5.54
C LEU A 101 -4.97 1.35 -4.29
N LYS A 102 -6.29 1.12 -4.26
CA LYS A 102 -6.96 0.39 -3.16
C LYS A 102 -6.40 -1.03 -3.01
N VAL A 103 -6.27 -1.75 -4.12
CA VAL A 103 -5.70 -3.11 -4.12
C VAL A 103 -4.25 -3.12 -3.65
N GLN A 104 -3.43 -2.15 -4.10
CA GLN A 104 -2.03 -2.04 -3.69
C GLN A 104 -1.89 -1.81 -2.18
N LEU A 105 -2.68 -0.89 -1.61
CA LEU A 105 -2.65 -0.64 -0.17
C LEU A 105 -3.11 -1.87 0.63
N PHE A 106 -4.17 -2.54 0.17
CA PHE A 106 -4.65 -3.76 0.80
C PHE A 106 -3.60 -4.88 0.75
N LYS A 107 -2.93 -5.05 -0.40
CA LYS A 107 -1.83 -6.00 -0.59
C LYS A 107 -0.66 -5.72 0.36
N ALA A 108 -0.24 -4.46 0.50
CA ALA A 108 0.81 -4.07 1.44
C ALA A 108 0.43 -4.36 2.91
N ALA A 109 -0.83 -4.11 3.28
CA ALA A 109 -1.33 -4.43 4.62
C ALA A 109 -1.36 -5.94 4.89
N LEU A 110 -1.77 -6.76 3.90
CA LEU A 110 -1.72 -8.22 3.98
C LEU A 110 -0.30 -8.74 4.12
N ASP A 111 0.64 -8.23 3.31
CA ASP A 111 2.06 -8.59 3.38
C ASP A 111 2.62 -8.31 4.78
N SER A 112 2.32 -7.14 5.34
CA SER A 112 2.78 -6.78 6.68
C SER A 112 2.17 -7.64 7.78
N ASN A 113 0.89 -8.03 7.65
CA ASN A 113 0.24 -8.91 8.61
C ASN A 113 0.84 -10.33 8.58
N ALA A 114 1.10 -10.87 7.38
CA ALA A 114 1.77 -12.16 7.22
C ALA A 114 3.21 -12.12 7.76
N ALA A 115 3.94 -11.05 7.49
CA ALA A 115 5.29 -10.79 8.00
C ALA A 115 5.34 -10.77 9.53
N GLU A 116 4.38 -10.11 10.18
CA GLU A 116 4.26 -10.08 11.63
C GLU A 116 4.03 -11.47 12.22
N ASN A 117 3.10 -12.24 11.64
CA ASN A 117 2.81 -13.60 12.12
C ASN A 117 4.00 -14.54 11.96
N GLY A 118 4.71 -14.50 10.82
CA GLY A 118 5.93 -15.29 10.61
C GLY A 118 7.07 -14.91 11.56
N ALA A 119 7.28 -13.60 11.78
CA ALA A 119 8.27 -13.11 12.74
C ALA A 119 7.94 -13.54 14.17
N ARG A 120 6.66 -13.50 14.56
CA ARG A 120 6.19 -13.96 15.88
C ARG A 120 6.47 -15.45 16.09
N MET A 121 6.18 -16.29 15.10
CA MET A 121 6.44 -17.73 15.18
C MET A 121 7.95 -18.01 15.35
N THR A 122 8.78 -17.37 14.53
CA THR A 122 10.24 -17.51 14.60
C THR A 122 10.81 -17.02 15.94
N ALA A 123 10.26 -15.94 16.50
CA ALA A 123 10.69 -15.41 17.79
C ALA A 123 10.33 -16.35 18.95
N MET A 124 9.15 -16.99 18.90
CA MET A 124 8.73 -17.99 19.89
C MET A 124 9.61 -19.24 19.84
N ASP A 125 9.88 -19.75 18.63
CA ASP A 125 10.75 -20.92 18.44
C ASP A 125 12.17 -20.67 18.94
N LYS A 126 12.69 -19.44 18.81
CA LYS A 126 14.02 -19.07 19.32
C LYS A 126 14.06 -18.84 20.83
N ALA A 127 12.91 -18.63 21.46
CA ALA A 127 12.81 -18.38 22.90
C ALA A 127 12.62 -19.67 23.72
N THR A 128 12.44 -20.82 23.05
CA THR A 128 12.25 -22.15 23.67
C THR A 128 13.50 -23.00 23.49
#